data_AF-A0A2J7VAZ6-F1
#
_entry.id   AF-A0A2J7VAZ6-F1
#
_cell.length_a   1.000
_cell.length_b   1.000
_cell.length_c   1.000
_cell.angle_alpha   90.00
_cell.angle_beta   90.00
_cell.angle_gamma   90.00
#
_symmetry.space_group_name_H-M   'P 1'
#
loop_
_entity.id
_entity.type
_entity.pdbx_description
1 polymer ?
#
loop_
_entity_poly.entity_id
_entity_poly.type
_entity_poly.pdbx_seq_one_letter_code
_entity_poly.pdbx_strand_id
1 'polypeptide(L)'
;MTTSQVMLGAVAAALALMAALPSPAPAQAHAPDRRHLASVSVEALQRTYLECDRVATHTLLDLGSAAHCSMVAEELRQRVFDGDFDRLIAWWREHKPTGPETGLQHSSVPGGVGIDTRSVR
;
A
#
# COMPACT_ATOMS: atom_id res chain seq x y z
N MET A 1 43.29 -53.34 -6.63
CA MET A 1 42.08 -53.43 -5.79
C MET A 1 41.77 -52.03 -5.28
N THR A 2 40.52 -51.63 -5.43
CA THR A 2 39.94 -50.28 -5.49
C THR A 2 39.74 -49.61 -4.12
N THR A 3 40.20 -48.36 -3.94
CA THR A 3 39.72 -47.44 -2.87
C THR A 3 39.68 -45.99 -3.36
N SER A 4 38.75 -45.69 -4.28
CA SER A 4 38.50 -44.34 -4.80
C SER A 4 36.99 -44.04 -4.79
N GLN A 5 36.29 -44.13 -3.65
CA GLN A 5 34.84 -43.87 -3.61
C GLN A 5 34.27 -43.43 -2.25
N VAL A 6 34.78 -42.36 -1.61
CA VAL A 6 34.03 -41.84 -0.43
C VAL A 6 33.94 -40.34 -0.27
N MET A 7 34.46 -39.54 -1.20
CA MET A 7 34.42 -38.07 -1.07
C MET A 7 33.65 -37.40 -2.22
N LEU A 8 32.44 -37.87 -2.53
CA LEU A 8 31.55 -37.21 -3.50
C LEU A 8 30.06 -37.30 -3.14
N GLY A 9 29.73 -37.45 -1.84
CA GLY A 9 28.37 -37.75 -1.39
C GLY A 9 27.67 -36.70 -0.52
N ALA A 10 28.32 -35.59 -0.16
CA ALA A 10 27.81 -34.70 0.90
C ALA A 10 27.15 -33.39 0.42
N VAL A 11 27.22 -33.03 -0.87
CA VAL A 11 26.72 -31.71 -1.34
C VAL A 11 25.35 -31.79 -2.02
N ALA A 12 24.87 -32.97 -2.40
CA ALA A 12 23.63 -33.10 -3.18
C ALA A 12 22.33 -33.12 -2.35
N ALA A 13 22.38 -33.43 -1.06
CA ALA A 13 21.16 -33.64 -0.28
C ALA A 13 20.50 -32.34 0.25
N ALA A 14 21.24 -31.23 0.31
CA ALA A 14 20.70 -29.97 0.82
C ALA A 14 19.87 -29.18 -0.21
N LEU A 15 20.01 -29.48 -1.51
CA LEU A 15 19.33 -28.74 -2.58
C LEU A 15 17.93 -29.29 -2.92
N ALA A 16 17.59 -30.50 -2.48
CA ALA A 16 16.33 -31.14 -2.85
C ALA A 16 15.12 -30.73 -2.00
N LEU A 17 15.32 -30.12 -0.82
CA LEU A 17 14.21 -29.81 0.09
C LEU A 17 13.48 -28.49 -0.20
N MET A 18 13.95 -27.66 -1.12
CA MET A 18 13.29 -26.36 -1.43
C MET A 18 12.26 -26.45 -2.57
N ALA A 19 12.11 -27.61 -3.23
CA ALA A 19 11.19 -27.78 -4.36
C ALA A 19 9.73 -28.13 -3.98
N ALA A 20 9.44 -28.34 -2.69
CA ALA A 20 8.11 -28.76 -2.22
C ALA A 20 7.25 -27.61 -1.65
N LEU A 21 7.72 -26.36 -1.71
CA LEU A 21 6.91 -25.22 -1.32
C LEU A 21 5.84 -24.99 -2.40
N PRO A 22 4.53 -25.12 -2.08
CA PRO A 22 3.49 -24.75 -3.02
C PRO A 22 3.68 -23.27 -3.36
N SER A 23 3.96 -22.99 -4.64
CA SER A 23 4.08 -21.62 -5.13
C SER A 23 2.74 -20.93 -4.84
N PRO A 24 2.71 -19.84 -4.04
CA PRO A 24 1.49 -19.07 -3.90
C PRO A 24 1.12 -18.62 -5.32
N ALA A 25 -0.03 -19.11 -5.81
CA ALA A 25 -0.57 -18.63 -7.07
C ALA A 25 -0.63 -17.10 -7.01
N PRO A 26 -0.27 -16.37 -8.08
CA PRO A 26 -0.43 -14.93 -8.07
C PRO A 26 -1.91 -14.67 -7.81
N ALA A 27 -2.22 -14.14 -6.62
CA ALA A 27 -3.53 -13.57 -6.35
C ALA A 27 -3.70 -12.52 -7.44
N GLN A 28 -4.62 -12.76 -8.37
CA GLN A 28 -4.88 -11.84 -9.46
C GLN A 28 -5.47 -10.58 -8.81
N ALA A 29 -4.60 -9.63 -8.47
CA ALA A 29 -5.00 -8.30 -8.14
C ALA A 29 -5.76 -7.80 -9.36
N HIS A 30 -7.08 -7.74 -9.25
CA HIS A 30 -7.93 -7.22 -10.30
C HIS A 30 -7.53 -5.76 -10.48
N ALA A 31 -6.64 -5.50 -11.45
CA ALA A 31 -6.20 -4.15 -11.75
C ALA A 31 -7.47 -3.37 -12.11
N PRO A 32 -7.84 -2.33 -11.36
CA PRO A 32 -9.11 -1.67 -11.60
C PRO A 32 -9.12 -1.12 -13.03
N ASP A 33 -10.20 -1.35 -13.76
CA ASP A 33 -10.26 -1.01 -15.19
C ASP A 33 -10.20 0.52 -15.37
N ARG A 34 -9.09 1.00 -15.96
CA ARG A 34 -8.90 2.43 -16.29
C ARG A 34 -10.05 2.98 -17.13
N ARG A 35 -10.69 2.16 -17.97
CA ARG A 35 -11.78 2.62 -18.84
C ARG A 35 -12.97 3.14 -18.05
N HIS A 36 -13.19 2.68 -16.83
CA HIS A 36 -14.27 3.19 -15.98
C HIS A 36 -14.03 4.65 -15.61
N LEU A 37 -12.80 5.03 -15.25
CA LEU A 37 -12.48 6.42 -14.92
C LEU A 37 -12.72 7.36 -16.11
N ALA A 38 -12.71 6.84 -17.33
CA ALA A 38 -12.89 7.64 -18.52
C ALA A 38 -14.29 8.29 -18.61
N SER A 39 -15.32 7.65 -18.04
CA SER A 39 -16.69 8.16 -18.00
C SER A 39 -17.02 8.97 -16.75
N VAL A 40 -16.11 9.04 -15.77
CA VAL A 40 -16.31 9.78 -14.52
C VAL A 40 -16.20 11.28 -14.80
N SER A 41 -17.09 12.07 -14.17
CA SER A 41 -17.05 13.53 -14.29
C SER A 41 -15.78 14.10 -13.66
N VAL A 42 -15.32 15.23 -14.18
CA VAL A 42 -14.12 15.93 -13.66
C VAL A 42 -14.27 16.25 -12.17
N GLU A 43 -15.43 16.73 -11.75
CA GLU A 43 -15.71 17.04 -10.34
C GLU A 43 -15.61 15.79 -9.46
N ALA A 44 -16.11 14.64 -9.93
CA ALA A 44 -15.99 13.39 -9.19
C ALA A 44 -14.53 12.90 -9.14
N LEU A 45 -13.75 13.04 -10.21
CA LEU A 45 -12.32 12.73 -10.21
C LEU A 45 -11.55 13.60 -9.21
N GLN A 46 -11.81 14.92 -9.19
CA GLN A 46 -11.19 15.86 -8.25
C GLN A 46 -11.51 15.48 -6.80
N ARG A 47 -12.77 15.21 -6.48
CA ARG A 47 -13.19 14.80 -5.13
C ARG A 47 -12.55 13.49 -4.71
N THR A 48 -12.52 12.48 -5.59
CA THR A 48 -11.90 11.19 -5.31
C THR A 48 -10.39 11.33 -5.12
N TYR A 49 -9.73 12.19 -5.91
CA TYR A 49 -8.30 12.48 -5.72
C TYR A 49 -8.01 13.07 -4.34
N LEU A 50 -8.79 14.07 -3.91
CA LEU A 50 -8.63 14.70 -2.59
C LEU A 50 -8.91 13.72 -1.45
N GLU A 51 -9.87 12.81 -1.62
CA GLU A 51 -10.13 11.76 -0.63
C GLU A 51 -8.98 10.74 -0.57
N CYS A 52 -8.46 10.33 -1.73
CA CYS A 52 -7.27 9.49 -1.82
C CYS A 52 -6.07 10.09 -1.08
N ASP A 53 -5.81 11.39 -1.27
CA ASP A 53 -4.75 12.11 -0.56
C ASP A 53 -4.99 12.17 0.96
N ARG A 54 -6.23 12.47 1.37
CA ARG A 54 -6.63 12.48 2.78
C ARG A 54 -6.35 11.12 3.43
N VAL A 55 -6.80 10.03 2.81
CA VAL A 55 -6.61 8.67 3.35
C VAL A 55 -5.12 8.32 3.36
N ALA A 56 -4.39 8.52 2.27
CA ALA A 56 -2.96 8.23 2.18
C ALA A 56 -2.10 9.03 3.18
N THR A 57 -2.55 10.23 3.56
CA THR A 57 -1.89 11.04 4.61
C THR A 57 -2.06 10.42 6.01
N HIS A 58 -3.14 9.68 6.26
CA HIS A 58 -3.50 9.19 7.59
C HIS A 58 -3.31 7.68 7.78
N THR A 59 -3.29 6.89 6.71
CA THR A 59 -3.22 5.43 6.77
C THR A 59 -2.35 4.87 5.65
N LEU A 60 -1.83 3.66 5.87
CA LEU A 60 -1.20 2.88 4.81
C LEU A 60 -2.28 2.31 3.89
N LEU A 61 -2.22 2.62 2.60
CA LEU A 61 -3.12 2.06 1.59
C LEU A 61 -2.70 0.63 1.24
N ASP A 62 -3.68 -0.26 1.07
CA ASP A 62 -3.44 -1.54 0.41
C ASP A 62 -3.16 -1.35 -1.09
N LEU A 63 -2.64 -2.39 -1.74
CA LEU A 63 -2.23 -2.33 -3.14
C LEU A 63 -3.38 -1.92 -4.09
N GLY A 64 -4.61 -2.39 -3.86
CA GLY A 64 -5.76 -2.09 -4.70
C GLY A 64 -6.16 -0.61 -4.57
N SER A 65 -6.21 -0.11 -3.35
CA SER A 65 -6.51 1.29 -3.07
C SER A 65 -5.42 2.23 -3.62
N ALA A 66 -4.15 1.89 -3.43
CA ALA A 66 -3.03 2.65 -3.99
C ALA A 66 -3.06 2.69 -5.53
N ALA A 67 -3.37 1.57 -6.18
CA ALA A 67 -3.54 1.50 -7.63
C ALA A 67 -4.72 2.35 -8.11
N HIS A 68 -5.86 2.28 -7.43
CA HIS A 68 -7.03 3.11 -7.73
C HIS A 68 -6.70 4.60 -7.64
N CYS A 69 -6.12 5.05 -6.53
CA CYS A 69 -5.75 6.44 -6.32
C CYS A 69 -4.74 6.94 -7.35
N SER A 70 -3.78 6.09 -7.73
CA SER A 70 -2.82 6.40 -8.80
C SER A 70 -3.52 6.60 -10.15
N MET A 71 -4.50 5.77 -10.49
CA MET A 71 -5.23 5.93 -11.75
C MET A 71 -6.14 7.16 -11.78
N VAL A 72 -6.75 7.51 -10.65
CA VAL A 72 -7.52 8.77 -10.51
C VAL A 72 -6.61 9.97 -10.70
N ALA A 73 -5.41 9.97 -10.10
CA ALA A 73 -4.43 11.04 -10.25
C ALA A 73 -3.99 11.20 -11.73
N GLU A 74 -3.71 10.10 -12.42
CA GLU A 74 -3.34 10.15 -13.84
C GLU A 74 -4.45 10.68 -14.73
N GLU A 75 -5.68 10.20 -14.54
CA GLU A 75 -6.83 10.65 -15.34
C GLU A 75 -7.12 12.13 -15.10
N LEU A 76 -7.03 12.59 -13.85
CA LEU A 76 -7.22 13.99 -13.49
C LEU A 76 -6.12 14.88 -14.09
N ARG A 77 -4.84 14.44 -13.99
CA ARG A 77 -3.69 15.12 -14.59
C ARG A 77 -3.88 15.31 -16.09
N GLN A 78 -4.31 14.27 -16.80
CA GLN A 78 -4.50 14.34 -18.24
C GLN A 78 -5.68 15.24 -18.64
N ARG A 79 -6.81 15.16 -17.94
CA ARG A 79 -8.04 15.88 -18.33
C ARG A 79 -8.06 17.35 -17.97
N VAL A 80 -7.54 17.70 -16.81
CA VAL A 80 -7.71 19.03 -16.22
C VAL A 80 -6.45 19.87 -16.38
N PHE A 81 -5.30 19.21 -16.37
CA PHE A 81 -4.01 19.87 -16.33
C PHE A 81 -3.17 19.62 -17.58
N ASP A 82 -3.75 19.04 -18.64
CA ASP A 82 -3.07 18.74 -19.91
C ASP A 82 -1.80 17.88 -19.74
N GLY A 83 -1.76 17.06 -18.69
CA GLY A 83 -0.58 16.28 -18.33
C GLY A 83 0.45 17.00 -17.46
N ASP A 84 0.26 18.27 -17.14
CA ASP A 84 1.16 19.06 -16.29
C ASP A 84 0.98 18.65 -14.81
N PHE A 85 1.99 17.97 -14.28
CA PHE A 85 1.99 17.53 -12.89
C PHE A 85 2.15 18.69 -11.90
N ASP A 86 2.91 19.73 -12.25
CA ASP A 86 3.13 20.87 -11.35
C ASP A 86 1.83 21.65 -11.14
N ARG A 87 1.01 21.78 -12.18
CA ARG A 87 -0.33 22.37 -12.08
C ARG A 87 -1.28 21.52 -11.22
N LEU A 88 -1.23 20.19 -11.35
CA LEU A 88 -2.00 19.30 -10.47
C LEU A 88 -1.61 19.52 -9.01
N ILE A 89 -0.31 19.60 -8.71
CA ILE A 89 0.18 19.81 -7.34
C ILE A 89 -0.17 21.19 -6.81
N ALA A 90 -0.09 22.24 -7.63
CA ALA A 90 -0.50 23.58 -7.26
C ALA A 90 -1.99 23.63 -6.88
N TRP A 91 -2.86 23.09 -7.75
CA TRP A 91 -4.29 22.97 -7.49
C TRP A 91 -4.58 22.15 -6.23
N TRP A 92 -3.91 21.01 -6.07
CA TRP A 92 -4.09 20.14 -4.90
C TRP A 92 -3.81 20.88 -3.59
N ARG A 93 -2.74 21.67 -3.51
CA ARG A 93 -2.39 22.45 -2.31
C ARG A 93 -3.44 23.48 -1.94
N GLU A 94 -4.11 24.07 -2.93
CA GLU A 94 -5.19 25.05 -2.72
C GLU A 94 -6.49 24.39 -2.23
N HIS A 95 -6.70 23.11 -2.56
CA HIS A 95 -7.96 22.40 -2.33
C HIS A 95 -7.89 21.37 -1.20
N LYS A 96 -6.69 20.96 -0.79
CA LYS A 96 -6.51 20.11 0.38
C LYS A 96 -6.98 20.90 1.61
N PRO A 97 -7.90 20.35 2.44
CA PRO A 97 -8.30 21.01 3.66
C PRO A 97 -7.07 21.14 4.57
N THR A 98 -6.58 22.38 4.72
CA THR A 98 -5.60 22.72 5.76
C THR A 98 -6.34 22.65 7.09
N GLY A 99 -6.28 21.51 7.76
CA GLY A 99 -6.59 21.49 9.18
C GLY A 99 -5.66 22.50 9.87
N PRO A 100 -6.11 23.29 10.85
CA PRO A 100 -5.18 23.98 11.69
C PRO A 100 -4.36 22.91 12.38
N GLU A 101 -3.08 22.84 12.07
CA GLU A 101 -2.08 22.15 12.87
C GLU A 101 -1.87 22.98 14.16
N THR A 102 -2.95 23.15 14.91
CA THR A 102 -2.94 23.59 16.29
C THR A 102 -2.39 22.41 17.06
N GLY A 103 -1.19 22.61 17.61
CA GLY A 103 -0.45 21.58 18.32
C GLY A 103 -1.28 20.82 19.36
N LEU A 104 -0.81 19.60 19.61
CA LEU A 104 -1.00 18.89 20.86
C LEU A 104 -2.37 18.21 21.09
N GLN A 105 -2.77 17.26 20.24
CA GLN A 105 -3.75 16.23 20.64
C GLN A 105 -3.35 14.82 20.17
N HIS A 106 -2.13 14.41 20.50
CA HIS A 106 -1.79 13.00 20.72
C HIS A 106 -1.10 12.88 22.09
N SER A 107 -1.83 13.25 23.14
CA SER A 107 -1.55 12.79 24.50
C SER A 107 -2.69 11.87 24.89
N SER A 108 -2.33 10.69 25.40
CA SER A 108 -3.20 9.60 25.87
C SER A 108 -3.60 8.59 24.80
N VAL A 109 -2.68 7.69 24.49
CA VAL A 109 -3.00 6.28 24.28
C VAL A 109 -3.53 5.75 25.64
N PRO A 110 -4.80 5.36 25.81
CA PRO A 110 -5.20 4.59 26.99
C PRO A 110 -4.87 3.12 26.69
N GLY A 111 -3.60 2.77 26.88
CA GLY A 111 -3.06 1.44 26.59
C GLY A 111 -2.07 1.00 27.67
N GLY A 112 -2.35 1.33 28.92
CA GLY A 112 -1.69 0.71 30.07
C GLY A 112 -2.64 -0.31 30.68
N VAL A 113 -2.53 -1.57 30.27
CA VAL A 113 -3.15 -2.69 30.97
C VAL A 113 -2.61 -2.69 32.40
N GLY A 114 -3.45 -2.28 33.35
CA GLY A 114 -3.22 -2.53 34.77
C GLY A 114 -3.29 -4.04 34.98
N ILE A 115 -2.13 -4.69 35.13
CA ILE A 115 -2.04 -6.03 35.69
C ILE A 115 -2.37 -5.94 37.18
N ASP A 116 -3.64 -6.15 37.51
CA ASP A 116 -4.13 -6.34 38.87
C ASP A 116 -3.64 -7.72 39.36
N THR A 117 -2.46 -7.75 40.00
CA THR A 117 -1.98 -8.95 40.70
C THR A 117 -2.73 -9.08 42.03
N ARG A 118 -4.02 -9.40 41.97
CA ARG A 118 -4.82 -9.83 43.12
C ARG A 118 -5.63 -11.06 42.77
N SER A 119 -4.96 -12.22 42.65
CA SER A 119 -5.55 -13.53 42.96
C SER A 119 -4.51 -14.65 42.79
N VAL A 120 -3.73 -14.94 43.83
CA VAL A 120 -3.32 -16.32 44.15
C VAL A 120 -3.21 -16.45 45.67
N ARG A 121 -4.27 -17.04 46.23
CA ARG A 121 -4.34 -17.95 47.39
C ARG A 121 -3.82 -17.49 48.75
#